data_AF-A0A564ZBX1-F1
#
_entry.id   AF-A0A564ZBX1-F1
#
_cell.length_a   1.000
_cell.length_b   1.000
_cell.length_c   1.000
_cell.angle_alpha   90.00
_cell.angle_beta   90.00
_cell.angle_gamma   90.00
#
_symmetry.space_group_name_H-M   'P 1'
#
loop_
_entity.id
_entity.type
_entity.pdbx_description
1 polymer ?
#
loop_
_entity_poly.entity_id
_entity_poly.type
_entity_poly.pdbx_seq_one_letter_code
_entity_poly.pdbx_strand_id
1 'polypeptide(L)'
;MVLGDSDLKQINGRVSKIYKKVVGKRELLKKNLDSSGKYLDEALDKLCMLKNTLDEIRPFSKSEDTYKPYKQYVKVMRNSLSSMLEEFDSGMKLKTTGFLKEFLLKYTHFFHHLTMELKYLFPNGQMTSSQTFGRPYAQEWWCKNFGSE
;
A
#
# COMPACT_ATOMS: atom_id res chain seq x y z
N MET A 1 -21.10 -12.96 -6.17
CA MET A 1 -20.01 -12.48 -5.30
C MET A 1 -18.83 -12.13 -6.20
N VAL A 2 -18.50 -10.84 -6.32
CA VAL A 2 -17.53 -10.30 -7.28
C VAL A 2 -16.12 -10.62 -6.77
N LEU A 3 -15.36 -11.46 -7.47
CA LEU A 3 -14.07 -11.99 -7.01
C LEU A 3 -13.03 -10.91 -6.62
N GLY A 4 -13.08 -9.71 -7.22
CA GLY A 4 -12.20 -8.59 -6.86
C GLY A 4 -12.46 -7.99 -5.48
N ASP A 5 -13.69 -8.06 -4.97
CA ASP A 5 -14.05 -7.55 -3.64
C ASP A 5 -13.47 -8.42 -2.52
N SER A 6 -13.29 -9.71 -2.78
CA SER A 6 -12.67 -10.63 -1.80
C SER A 6 -11.19 -10.31 -1.59
N ASP A 7 -10.46 -10.05 -2.68
CA ASP A 7 -9.02 -9.77 -2.59
C ASP A 7 -8.74 -8.42 -1.90
N LEU A 8 -9.53 -7.39 -2.20
CA LEU A 8 -9.44 -6.08 -1.52
C LEU A 8 -9.76 -6.21 -0.02
N LYS A 9 -10.85 -6.90 0.34
CA LYS A 9 -11.20 -7.15 1.76
C LYS A 9 -10.10 -7.91 2.49
N GLN A 10 -9.50 -8.91 1.85
CA GLN A 10 -8.40 -9.69 2.42
C GLN A 10 -7.20 -8.79 2.73
N ILE A 11 -6.77 -7.94 1.79
CA ILE A 11 -5.60 -7.10 2.01
C ILE A 11 -5.86 -5.98 3.04
N ASN A 12 -7.04 -5.36 3.03
CA ASN A 12 -7.43 -4.36 4.03
C ASN A 12 -7.44 -4.95 5.45
N GLY A 13 -7.98 -6.18 5.58
CA GLY A 13 -7.97 -6.92 6.84
C GLY A 13 -6.55 -7.21 7.34
N ARG A 14 -5.64 -7.61 6.45
CA ARG A 14 -4.23 -7.86 6.78
C ARG A 14 -3.50 -6.60 7.22
N VAL A 15 -3.62 -5.51 6.46
CA VAL A 15 -3.01 -4.19 6.79
C VAL A 15 -3.52 -3.73 8.16
N SER A 16 -4.84 -3.76 8.38
CA SER A 16 -5.46 -3.36 9.65
C SER A 16 -4.97 -4.20 10.84
N LYS A 17 -4.85 -5.52 10.65
CA LYS A 17 -4.36 -6.43 11.70
C LYS A 17 -2.92 -6.11 12.09
N ILE A 18 -2.04 -5.91 11.10
CA ILE A 18 -0.62 -5.64 11.33
C ILE A 18 -0.45 -4.25 11.95
N TYR A 19 -1.13 -3.24 11.43
CA TYR A 19 -1.11 -1.89 12.01
C TYR A 19 -1.48 -1.91 13.50
N LYS A 20 -2.63 -2.50 13.85
CA LYS A 20 -3.08 -2.63 15.26
C LYS A 20 -2.05 -3.37 16.12
N LYS A 21 -1.49 -4.46 15.60
CA LYS A 21 -0.49 -5.27 16.31
C LYS A 21 0.78 -4.49 16.62
N VAL A 22 1.33 -3.75 15.66
CA VAL A 22 2.58 -3.00 15.84
C VAL A 22 2.35 -1.76 16.69
N VAL A 23 1.25 -1.03 16.47
CA VAL A 23 0.85 0.11 17.33
C VAL A 23 0.68 -0.32 18.78
N GLY A 24 0.03 -1.46 19.04
CA GLY A 24 -0.13 -1.99 20.40
C GLY A 24 1.20 -2.34 21.10
N LYS A 25 2.30 -2.45 20.35
CA LYS A 25 3.65 -2.71 20.87
C LYS A 25 4.59 -1.52 20.70
N ARG A 26 4.10 -0.36 20.24
CA ARG A 26 4.91 0.80 19.86
C ARG A 26 5.90 1.20 20.97
N GLU A 27 5.41 1.40 22.20
CA GLU A 27 6.28 1.81 23.31
C GLU A 27 7.37 0.79 23.64
N LEU A 28 7.05 -0.50 23.58
CA LEU A 28 8.03 -1.56 23.78
C LEU A 28 9.08 -1.57 22.67
N LEU A 29 8.65 -1.38 21.42
CA LEU A 29 9.56 -1.32 20.27
C LEU A 29 10.45 -0.07 20.34
N LYS A 30 9.90 1.09 20.72
CA LYS A 30 10.66 2.35 20.88
C LYS A 30 11.76 2.24 21.93
N LYS A 31 11.51 1.53 23.04
CA LYS A 31 12.54 1.26 24.06
C LYS A 31 13.74 0.48 23.52
N ASN A 32 13.53 -0.35 22.49
CA ASN A 32 14.59 -1.13 21.86
C ASN A 32 15.24 -0.40 20.68
N LEU A 33 14.80 0.83 20.37
CA LEU A 33 15.17 1.54 19.15
C LEU A 33 16.13 2.72 19.39
N ASP A 34 16.61 2.92 20.62
CA ASP A 34 17.46 4.06 21.00
C ASP A 34 16.97 5.38 20.35
N SER A 35 17.87 6.11 19.67
CA SER A 35 17.58 7.36 18.95
C SER A 35 16.76 7.18 17.65
N SER A 36 16.47 5.93 17.25
CA SER A 36 15.75 5.57 16.03
C SER A 36 14.24 5.43 16.22
N GLY A 37 13.70 5.66 17.42
CA GLY A 37 12.27 5.56 17.71
C GLY A 37 11.38 6.42 16.80
N LYS A 38 11.89 7.56 16.29
CA LYS A 38 11.18 8.42 15.34
C LYS A 38 10.88 7.74 13.99
N TYR A 39 11.76 6.85 13.52
CA TYR A 39 11.55 6.15 12.25
C TYR A 39 10.45 5.10 12.36
N LEU A 40 10.22 4.56 13.57
CA LEU A 40 9.07 3.69 13.82
C LEU A 40 7.78 4.48 13.75
N ASP A 41 7.77 5.68 14.33
CA ASP A 41 6.61 6.58 14.28
C ASP A 41 6.28 6.95 12.83
N GLU A 42 7.28 7.36 12.04
CA GLU A 42 7.11 7.67 10.61
C GLU A 42 6.60 6.46 9.81
N ALA A 43 7.17 5.26 10.03
CA ALA A 43 6.71 4.04 9.36
C ALA A 43 5.25 3.71 9.70
N LEU A 44 4.87 3.87 10.97
CA LEU A 44 3.49 3.64 11.43
C LEU A 44 2.52 4.66 10.85
N ASP A 45 2.92 5.93 10.75
CA ASP A 45 2.12 6.98 10.13
C ASP A 45 1.89 6.67 8.65
N LYS A 46 2.93 6.26 7.91
CA LYS A 46 2.76 5.86 6.49
C LYS A 46 1.94 4.58 6.33
N LEU A 47 2.08 3.61 7.23
CA LEU A 47 1.22 2.42 7.23
C LEU A 47 -0.25 2.78 7.53
N CYS A 48 -0.50 3.74 8.43
CA CYS A 48 -1.83 4.25 8.71
C CYS A 48 -2.45 4.96 7.48
N MET A 49 -1.66 5.79 6.80
CA MET A 49 -2.08 6.43 5.54
C MET A 49 -2.44 5.40 4.47
N LEU A 50 -1.60 4.36 4.30
CA LEU A 50 -1.87 3.28 3.37
C LEU A 50 -3.17 2.54 3.73
N LYS A 51 -3.35 2.19 5.00
CA LYS A 51 -4.57 1.56 5.51
C LYS A 51 -5.81 2.40 5.17
N ASN A 52 -5.79 3.69 5.48
CA ASN A 52 -6.94 4.54 5.25
C ASN A 52 -7.23 4.72 3.75
N THR A 53 -6.19 4.84 2.93
CA THR A 53 -6.34 4.92 1.46
C THR A 53 -6.96 3.64 0.90
N LEU A 54 -6.56 2.47 1.40
CA LEU A 54 -7.15 1.19 1.04
C LEU A 54 -8.62 1.05 1.51
N ASP A 55 -8.97 1.60 2.68
CA ASP A 55 -10.34 1.61 3.19
C ASP A 55 -11.27 2.51 2.35
N GLU A 56 -10.72 3.52 1.65
CA GLU A 56 -11.47 4.40 0.75
C GLU A 56 -11.75 3.78 -0.62
N ILE A 57 -11.04 2.71 -1.01
CA ILE A 57 -11.27 2.03 -2.29
C ILE A 57 -12.64 1.35 -2.26
N ARG A 58 -13.51 1.77 -3.18
CA ARG A 58 -14.88 1.26 -3.29
C ARG A 58 -14.90 0.00 -4.16
N PRO A 59 -15.77 -0.96 -3.84
CA PRO A 59 -16.09 -2.09 -4.72
C PRO A 59 -16.41 -1.61 -6.13
N PHE A 60 -15.84 -2.30 -7.12
CA PHE A 60 -16.02 -1.94 -8.52
C PHE A 60 -17.46 -2.24 -8.98
N SER A 61 -18.13 -1.25 -9.58
CA SER A 61 -19.55 -1.34 -9.98
C SER A 61 -19.81 -1.09 -11.47
N LYS A 62 -18.76 -1.00 -12.31
CA LYS A 62 -18.88 -0.76 -13.77
C LYS A 62 -18.84 -2.05 -14.59
N SER A 63 -19.06 -1.91 -15.91
CA SER A 63 -19.20 -2.97 -16.93
C SER A 63 -18.04 -3.99 -16.97
N GLU A 64 -18.28 -5.16 -17.60
CA GLU A 64 -17.33 -6.28 -17.68
C GLU A 64 -15.94 -5.92 -18.25
N ASP A 65 -15.85 -4.97 -19.18
CA ASP A 65 -14.61 -4.62 -19.88
C ASP A 65 -13.58 -3.91 -18.97
N THR A 66 -14.05 -3.07 -18.05
CA THR A 66 -13.18 -2.39 -17.06
C THR A 66 -12.96 -3.21 -15.78
N TYR A 67 -13.72 -4.28 -15.61
CA TYR A 67 -13.66 -5.16 -14.44
C TYR A 67 -12.45 -6.11 -14.45
N LYS A 68 -11.98 -6.55 -15.64
CA LYS A 68 -10.80 -7.44 -15.75
C LYS A 68 -9.50 -6.77 -15.28
N PRO A 69 -9.13 -5.56 -15.77
CA PRO A 69 -7.93 -4.86 -15.30
C PRO A 69 -7.95 -4.58 -13.79
N TYR A 70 -9.09 -4.12 -13.26
CA TYR A 70 -9.28 -3.90 -11.82
C TYR A 70 -8.99 -5.17 -11.01
N LYS A 71 -9.62 -6.30 -11.38
CA LYS A 71 -9.44 -7.56 -10.66
C LYS A 71 -7.99 -8.05 -10.70
N GLN A 72 -7.33 -7.92 -11.85
CA GLN A 72 -5.93 -8.30 -11.97
C GLN A 72 -5.02 -7.41 -11.11
N TYR A 73 -5.23 -6.09 -11.14
CA TYR A 73 -4.50 -5.16 -10.29
C TYR A 73 -4.66 -5.49 -8.81
N VAL A 74 -5.91 -5.62 -8.33
CA VAL A 74 -6.19 -5.90 -6.91
C VAL A 74 -5.57 -7.22 -6.46
N LYS A 75 -5.60 -8.26 -7.31
CA LYS A 75 -4.97 -9.54 -7.02
C LYS A 75 -3.44 -9.42 -6.88
N VAL A 76 -2.79 -8.71 -7.82
CA VAL A 76 -1.33 -8.49 -7.78
C VAL A 76 -0.95 -7.65 -6.56
N MET A 77 -1.67 -6.54 -6.34
CA MET A 77 -1.50 -5.68 -5.16
C MET A 77 -1.62 -6.50 -3.88
N ARG A 78 -2.66 -7.32 -3.74
CA ARG A 78 -2.87 -8.18 -2.56
C ARG A 78 -1.66 -9.08 -2.31
N ASN A 79 -1.15 -9.75 -3.35
CA ASN A 79 -0.03 -10.68 -3.21
C ASN A 79 1.26 -9.94 -2.80
N SER A 80 1.62 -8.88 -3.53
CA SER A 80 2.82 -8.10 -3.26
C SER A 80 2.79 -7.45 -1.88
N LEU A 81 1.67 -6.79 -1.53
CA LEU A 81 1.51 -6.15 -0.23
C LEU A 81 1.46 -7.18 0.91
N SER A 82 0.87 -8.35 0.70
CA SER A 82 0.90 -9.43 1.70
C SER A 82 2.33 -9.86 2.05
N SER A 83 3.16 -10.10 1.03
CA SER A 83 4.56 -10.49 1.24
C SER A 83 5.33 -9.40 1.99
N MET A 84 5.18 -8.14 1.58
CA MET A 84 5.83 -7.00 2.25
C MET A 84 5.37 -6.83 3.70
N LEU A 85 4.08 -7.04 3.97
CA LEU A 85 3.52 -6.96 5.31
C LEU A 85 4.01 -8.09 6.23
N GLU A 86 4.21 -9.29 5.70
CA GLU A 86 4.75 -10.43 6.43
C GLU A 86 6.23 -10.21 6.79
N GLU A 87 7.02 -9.64 5.88
CA GLU A 87 8.39 -9.19 6.17
C GLU A 87 8.40 -8.08 7.22
N PHE A 88 7.53 -7.08 7.09
CA PHE A 88 7.40 -6.00 8.07
C PHE A 88 7.07 -6.54 9.48
N ASP A 89 6.04 -7.39 9.58
CA ASP A 89 5.64 -8.01 10.85
C ASP A 89 6.75 -8.88 11.46
N SER A 90 7.55 -9.54 10.61
CA SER A 90 8.68 -10.36 11.06
C SER A 90 9.84 -9.50 11.55
N GLY A 91 10.18 -8.43 10.85
CA GLY A 91 11.19 -7.47 11.30
C GLY A 91 10.81 -6.77 12.61
N MET A 92 9.52 -6.49 12.83
CA MET A 92 9.02 -5.96 14.10
C MET A 92 9.09 -6.95 15.27
N LYS A 93 9.36 -8.25 15.02
CA LYS A 93 9.61 -9.25 16.09
C LYS A 93 11.09 -9.34 16.46
N LEU A 94 12.00 -8.96 15.55
CA LEU A 94 13.44 -9.09 15.75
C LEU A 94 13.94 -7.98 16.68
N LYS A 95 14.72 -8.37 17.70
CA LYS A 95 15.25 -7.48 18.75
C LYS A 95 16.60 -6.84 18.38
N THR A 96 17.03 -6.93 17.13
CA THR A 96 18.36 -6.50 16.70
C THR A 96 18.36 -5.01 16.33
N THR A 97 19.11 -4.23 17.09
CA THR A 97 19.07 -2.75 17.10
C THR A 97 19.81 -2.10 15.93
N GLY A 98 20.80 -2.78 15.32
CA GLY A 98 21.66 -2.19 14.29
C GLY A 98 21.01 -1.97 12.92
N PHE A 99 20.19 -2.92 12.45
CA PHE A 99 19.57 -2.87 11.10
C PHE A 99 18.15 -2.29 11.11
N LEU A 100 17.61 -1.97 12.28
CA LEU A 100 16.20 -1.62 12.41
C LEU A 100 15.89 -0.23 11.83
N LYS A 101 16.85 0.70 11.82
CA LYS A 101 16.69 2.02 11.19
C LYS A 101 16.49 1.92 9.68
N GLU A 102 17.42 1.25 8.98
CA GLU A 102 17.35 1.09 7.51
C GLU A 102 16.11 0.30 7.12
N PHE A 103 15.76 -0.71 7.91
CA PHE A 103 14.51 -1.44 7.77
C PHE A 103 13.29 -0.52 7.87
N LEU A 104 13.19 0.30 8.92
CA LEU A 104 12.08 1.22 9.11
C LEU A 104 11.99 2.28 8.00
N LEU A 105 13.13 2.82 7.55
CA LEU A 105 13.18 3.75 6.42
C LEU A 105 12.71 3.10 5.13
N LYS A 106 13.19 1.88 4.81
CA LYS A 106 12.73 1.08 3.67
C LYS A 106 11.20 1.01 3.66
N TYR A 107 10.59 0.58 4.76
CA TYR A 107 9.14 0.42 4.83
C TYR A 107 8.37 1.74 4.85
N THR A 108 8.93 2.80 5.44
CA THR A 108 8.37 4.15 5.36
C THR A 108 8.22 4.61 3.91
N HIS A 109 9.28 4.45 3.11
CA HIS A 109 9.25 4.77 1.68
C HIS A 109 8.25 3.91 0.92
N PHE A 110 8.25 2.59 1.15
CA PHE A 110 7.30 1.70 0.49
C PHE A 110 5.85 2.05 0.76
N PHE A 111 5.48 2.23 2.04
CA PHE A 111 4.11 2.59 2.39
C PHE A 111 3.72 3.95 1.82
N HIS A 112 4.65 4.91 1.78
CA HIS A 112 4.42 6.21 1.15
C HIS A 112 4.16 6.09 -0.36
N HIS A 113 5.07 5.44 -1.10
CA HIS A 113 4.93 5.33 -2.56
C HIS A 113 3.69 4.54 -2.97
N LEU A 114 3.39 3.44 -2.28
CA LEU A 114 2.19 2.67 -2.54
C LEU A 114 0.92 3.48 -2.24
N THR A 115 0.91 4.27 -1.17
CA THR A 115 -0.20 5.19 -0.89
C THR A 115 -0.42 6.17 -2.04
N MET A 116 0.65 6.76 -2.57
CA MET A 116 0.56 7.71 -3.68
C MET A 116 0.09 7.05 -4.97
N GLU A 117 0.58 5.83 -5.26
CA GLU A 117 0.12 5.04 -6.40
C GLU A 117 -1.37 4.73 -6.31
N LEU A 118 -1.87 4.30 -5.14
CA LEU A 118 -3.29 4.02 -4.94
C LEU A 118 -4.14 5.27 -5.11
N LYS A 119 -3.70 6.43 -4.61
CA LYS A 119 -4.42 7.70 -4.82
C LYS A 119 -4.45 8.12 -6.28
N TYR A 120 -3.41 7.79 -7.04
CA TYR A 120 -3.34 8.06 -8.48
C TYR A 120 -4.25 7.13 -9.29
N LEU A 121 -4.27 5.84 -8.96
CA LEU A 121 -5.08 4.84 -9.66
C LEU A 121 -6.55 4.83 -9.24
N PHE A 122 -6.83 5.20 -7.99
CA PHE A 122 -8.17 5.21 -7.39
C PHE A 122 -8.55 6.60 -6.89
N PRO A 123 -8.59 7.63 -7.75
CA PRO A 123 -9.06 8.95 -7.32
C PRO A 123 -10.48 8.84 -6.76
N ASN A 124 -10.69 9.37 -5.55
CA ASN A 124 -11.97 9.28 -4.82
C ASN A 124 -12.46 7.83 -4.58
N GLY A 125 -11.53 6.86 -4.54
CA GLY A 125 -11.82 5.45 -4.26
C GLY A 125 -12.34 4.65 -5.46
N GLN A 126 -12.33 5.21 -6.67
CA GLN A 126 -12.74 4.49 -7.89
C GLN A 126 -11.59 4.39 -8.87
N MET A 127 -11.38 3.21 -9.45
CA MET A 127 -10.35 3.03 -10.46
C MET A 127 -10.63 3.92 -11.67
N THR A 128 -9.65 4.75 -12.05
CA THR A 128 -9.71 5.54 -13.29
C THR A 128 -9.07 4.75 -14.43
N SER A 129 -9.68 4.79 -15.62
CA SER A 129 -9.05 4.32 -16.87
C SER A 129 -8.15 5.40 -17.46
N SER A 130 -8.47 6.67 -17.22
CA SER A 130 -7.73 7.81 -17.78
C SER A 130 -6.73 8.32 -16.75
N GLN A 131 -5.48 7.89 -16.87
CA GLN A 131 -4.37 8.41 -16.09
C GLN A 131 -3.69 9.58 -16.83
N THR A 132 -3.42 10.67 -16.10
CA THR A 132 -2.73 11.84 -16.64
C THR A 132 -1.31 11.91 -16.11
N PHE A 133 -0.35 11.85 -17.02
CA PHE A 133 1.07 12.00 -16.71
C PHE A 133 1.42 13.48 -16.59
N GLY A 134 2.26 13.83 -15.61
CA GLY A 134 2.67 15.23 -15.38
C GLY A 134 3.52 15.85 -16.51
N ARG A 135 3.96 15.06 -17.49
CA ARG A 135 4.75 15.50 -18.64
C ARG A 135 4.02 15.13 -19.94
N PRO A 136 3.66 16.11 -20.81
CA PRO A 136 2.92 15.83 -22.05
C PRO A 136 3.62 14.82 -22.97
N TYR A 137 4.93 14.92 -23.14
CA TYR A 137 5.69 13.95 -23.97
C TYR A 137 5.65 12.52 -23.42
N ALA A 138 5.55 12.35 -22.09
CA ALA A 138 5.41 11.04 -21.48
C ALA A 138 4.00 10.49 -21.66
N GLN A 139 2.98 11.35 -21.60
CA GLN A 139 1.60 11.00 -21.96
C GLN A 139 1.51 10.52 -23.41
N GLU A 140 2.04 11.30 -24.35
CA GLU A 140 2.04 10.97 -25.78
C GLU A 140 2.75 9.65 -26.05
N TRP A 141 3.95 9.47 -25.46
CA TRP A 141 4.70 8.23 -25.58
C TRP A 141 3.92 7.05 -25.00
N TRP A 142 3.30 7.20 -23.82
CA TRP A 142 2.52 6.14 -23.19
C TRP A 142 1.31 5.75 -24.05
N CYS A 143 0.51 6.74 -24.48
CA CYS A 143 -0.66 6.51 -25.32
C CYS A 143 -0.30 5.84 -26.64
N LYS A 144 0.84 6.20 -27.25
CA LYS A 144 1.32 5.58 -28.49
C LYS A 144 1.69 4.10 -28.33
N ASN A 145 2.24 3.71 -27.19
CA ASN A 145 2.78 2.36 -26.98
C ASN A 145 1.82 1.41 -26.25
N PHE A 146 0.94 1.92 -25.40
CA PHE A 146 0.05 1.13 -24.55
C PHE A 146 -1.43 1.46 -24.74
N GLY A 147 -1.76 2.43 -25.60
CA GLY A 147 -3.12 2.89 -25.84
C GLY A 147 -3.56 4.04 -24.93
N SER A 148 -4.64 4.71 -25.33
CA SER A 148 -5.36 5.69 -24.53
C SER A 148 -6.72 5.10 -24.18
N GLU A 149 -6.90 4.57 -22.98
CA GLU A 149 -8.26 4.28 -22.48
C GLU A 149 -8.87 5.52 -21.78
#